data_AF-A0A939YTX7-F1
#
_entry.id   AF-A0A939YTX7-F1
#
_cell.length_a   1.000
_cell.length_b   1.000
_cell.length_c   1.000
_cell.angle_alpha   90.00
_cell.angle_beta   90.00
_cell.angle_gamma   90.00
#
_symmetry.space_group_name_H-M   'P 1'
#
loop_
_entity.id
_entity.type
_entity.pdbx_description
1 polymer ?
#
loop_
_entity_poly.entity_id
_entity_poly.type
_entity_poly.pdbx_seq_one_letter_code
_entity_poly.pdbx_strand_id
1 'polypeptide(L)'
;MLLIVFVTLIFRLPIHEHIVKPPFWELQEVMNGNIRMLFDIILNTLMLVPFGFFVPLWIRKADKPWKAALAGLIASLIIEIIQLATTRGFFEIDDLLHNTLGAFLGGILGCLLAQWIYSPDSRRQK
;
A
#
# COMPACT_ATOMS: atom_id res chain seq x y z
N MET A 1 5.82 0.17 -15.71
CA MET A 1 4.55 0.50 -15.02
C MET A 1 3.78 1.63 -15.72
N LEU A 2 4.39 2.75 -16.11
CA LEU A 2 3.70 3.85 -16.82
C LEU A 2 3.03 3.46 -18.15
N LEU A 3 3.62 2.55 -18.94
CA LEU A 3 3.06 2.12 -20.22
C LEU A 3 1.76 1.32 -20.08
N ILE A 4 1.64 0.52 -19.02
CA ILE A 4 0.43 -0.27 -18.74
C ILE A 4 -0.72 0.67 -18.37
N VAL A 5 -0.42 1.69 -17.55
CA VAL A 5 -1.38 2.75 -17.20
C VAL A 5 -1.85 3.50 -18.45
N PHE A 6 -0.95 3.79 -19.38
CA PHE A 6 -1.26 4.49 -20.64
C PHE A 6 -2.11 3.67 -21.62
N VAL A 7 -1.82 2.38 -21.79
CA VAL A 7 -2.62 1.50 -22.66
C VAL A 7 -4.00 1.24 -22.07
N THR A 8 -4.10 1.15 -20.74
CA THR A 8 -5.39 0.96 -20.03
C THR A 8 -6.26 2.22 -20.11
N LEU A 9 -5.65 3.40 -20.17
CA LEU A 9 -6.30 4.71 -20.25
C LEU A 9 -7.08 4.94 -21.56
N ILE A 10 -6.57 4.45 -22.69
CA ILE A 10 -7.11 4.78 -24.02
C ILE A 10 -8.15 3.77 -24.51
N PHE A 11 -8.09 2.52 -24.05
CA PHE A 11 -8.83 1.41 -24.71
C PHE A 11 -9.95 0.77 -23.90
N ARG A 12 -10.23 1.17 -22.65
CA ARG A 12 -11.22 0.45 -21.85
C ARG A 12 -12.63 1.06 -21.94
N LEU A 13 -13.56 0.28 -22.49
CA LEU A 13 -15.00 0.55 -22.46
C LEU A 13 -15.49 0.69 -21.01
N PRO A 14 -16.43 1.61 -20.73
CA PRO A 14 -16.97 1.81 -19.40
C PRO A 14 -17.79 0.57 -19.00
N ILE A 15 -17.31 -0.17 -17.99
CA ILE A 15 -18.09 -1.25 -17.39
C ILE A 15 -18.96 -0.59 -16.32
N HIS A 16 -20.27 -0.55 -16.55
CA HIS A 16 -21.28 0.15 -15.74
C HIS A 16 -21.66 -0.56 -14.43
N GLU A 17 -20.74 -1.26 -13.78
CA GLU A 17 -21.02 -1.86 -12.49
C GLU A 17 -20.03 -1.32 -11.45
N HIS A 18 -20.47 -0.30 -10.71
CA HIS A 18 -19.78 0.18 -9.50
C HIS A 18 -20.03 -0.84 -8.37
N ILE A 19 -19.33 -1.97 -8.39
CA ILE A 19 -19.48 -3.04 -7.39
C ILE A 19 -18.42 -2.86 -6.32
N VAL A 20 -18.80 -2.30 -5.19
CA VAL A 20 -18.00 -2.45 -3.97
C VAL A 20 -17.90 -3.95 -3.68
N LYS A 21 -16.69 -4.49 -3.63
CA LYS A 21 -16.49 -5.90 -3.29
C LYS A 21 -16.63 -6.10 -1.78
N PRO A 22 -17.21 -7.24 -1.33
CA PRO A 22 -17.31 -7.51 0.10
C PRO A 22 -15.92 -7.70 0.70
N PRO A 23 -15.72 -7.35 1.98
CA PRO A 23 -14.43 -7.56 2.64
C PRO A 23 -14.08 -9.05 2.71
N PHE A 24 -12.78 -9.35 2.59
CA PHE A 24 -12.15 -10.67 2.62
C PHE A 24 -12.53 -11.60 1.45
N TRP A 25 -13.08 -11.07 0.36
CA TRP A 25 -13.45 -11.87 -0.80
C TRP A 25 -12.22 -12.49 -1.48
N GLU A 26 -11.08 -11.77 -1.49
CA GLU A 26 -9.82 -12.27 -2.04
C GLU A 26 -9.32 -13.50 -1.28
N LEU A 27 -9.44 -13.48 0.05
CA LEU A 27 -9.04 -14.58 0.90
C LEU A 27 -9.93 -15.80 0.66
N GLN A 28 -11.23 -15.59 0.46
CA GLN A 28 -12.16 -16.65 0.09
C GLN A 28 -11.77 -17.31 -1.25
N GLU A 29 -11.42 -16.51 -2.25
CA GLU A 29 -10.95 -17.02 -3.55
C GLU A 29 -9.62 -17.79 -3.44
N VAL A 30 -8.69 -17.32 -2.61
CA VAL A 30 -7.45 -18.07 -2.30
C VAL A 30 -7.78 -19.40 -1.64
N MET A 31 -8.72 -19.44 -0.68
CA MET A 31 -9.16 -20.68 -0.03
C MET A 31 -9.85 -21.65 -1.01
N ASN A 32 -10.49 -21.12 -2.06
CA ASN A 32 -11.08 -21.90 -3.15
C ASN A 32 -10.03 -22.42 -4.17
N GLY A 33 -8.74 -22.11 -3.97
CA GLY A 33 -7.64 -22.58 -4.80
C GLY A 33 -7.19 -21.60 -5.90
N ASN A 34 -7.71 -20.37 -5.92
CA ASN A 34 -7.31 -19.36 -6.89
C ASN A 34 -6.00 -18.67 -6.47
N ILE A 35 -4.86 -19.30 -6.79
CA ILE A 35 -3.52 -18.79 -6.44
C ILE A 35 -3.23 -17.41 -7.05
N ARG A 36 -3.92 -16.99 -8.11
CA ARG A 36 -3.71 -15.64 -8.68
C ARG A 36 -4.03 -14.55 -7.67
N MET A 37 -5.08 -14.74 -6.87
CA MET A 37 -5.47 -13.80 -5.82
C MET A 37 -4.40 -13.67 -4.74
N LEU A 38 -3.61 -14.71 -4.49
CA LEU A 38 -2.49 -14.62 -3.56
C LEU A 38 -1.40 -13.66 -4.08
N PHE A 39 -1.14 -13.68 -5.39
CA PHE A 39 -0.21 -12.72 -5.99
C PHE A 39 -0.76 -11.29 -5.89
N ASP A 40 -2.06 -11.08 -6.09
CA ASP A 40 -2.69 -9.76 -5.98
C ASP A 40 -2.55 -9.22 -4.54
N ILE A 41 -2.87 -10.03 -3.52
CA ILE A 41 -2.67 -9.69 -2.10
C ILE A 41 -1.21 -9.30 -1.80
N ILE A 42 -0.25 -10.10 -2.30
CA ILE A 42 1.18 -9.84 -2.09
C ILE A 42 1.60 -8.53 -2.78
N LEU A 43 1.18 -8.32 -4.03
CA LEU A 43 1.55 -7.14 -4.80
C LEU A 43 0.95 -5.87 -4.19
N ASN A 44 -0.31 -5.91 -3.74
CA ASN A 44 -0.95 -4.80 -3.04
C ASN A 44 -0.22 -4.53 -1.72
N THR A 45 0.11 -5.57 -0.95
CA THR A 45 0.92 -5.39 0.26
C THR A 45 2.29 -4.76 -0.03
N LEU A 46 2.99 -5.21 -1.07
CA LEU A 46 4.31 -4.69 -1.43
C LEU A 46 4.26 -3.24 -1.95
N MET A 47 3.13 -2.79 -2.49
CA MET A 47 2.97 -1.46 -3.09
C MET A 47 3.34 -0.32 -2.14
N LEU A 48 2.91 -0.39 -0.87
CA LEU A 48 3.18 0.66 0.12
C LEU A 48 4.35 0.34 1.08
N VAL A 49 5.05 -0.78 0.93
CA VAL A 49 6.26 -1.08 1.73
C VAL A 49 7.33 0.01 1.55
N PRO A 50 7.71 0.42 0.33
CA PRO A 50 8.70 1.49 0.14
C PRO A 50 8.21 2.81 0.73
N PHE A 51 6.93 3.14 0.56
CA PHE A 51 6.33 4.34 1.12
C PHE A 51 6.45 4.36 2.66
N GLY A 52 6.02 3.29 3.32
CA GLY A 52 6.09 3.16 4.78
C GLY A 52 7.52 3.25 5.32
N PHE A 53 8.50 2.72 4.58
CA PHE A 53 9.93 2.81 4.93
C PHE A 53 10.44 4.24 4.98
N PHE A 54 10.03 5.09 4.04
CA PHE A 54 10.50 6.48 4.00
C PHE A 54 9.78 7.42 4.97
N VAL A 55 8.58 7.08 5.46
CA VAL A 55 7.83 7.89 6.43
C VAL A 55 8.65 8.29 7.69
N PRO A 56 9.27 7.36 8.45
CA PRO A 56 10.09 7.69 9.62
C PRO A 56 11.38 8.46 9.27
N LEU A 57 11.86 8.37 8.03
CA LEU A 57 13.06 9.07 7.57
C LEU A 57 12.76 10.54 7.21
N TRP A 58 11.61 10.81 6.60
CA TRP A 58 11.17 12.17 6.25
C TRP A 58 10.55 12.92 7.43
N ILE A 59 9.74 12.22 8.23
CA ILE A 59 9.07 12.80 9.38
C ILE A 59 9.81 12.34 10.63
N ARG A 60 10.68 13.20 11.18
CA ARG A 60 11.43 12.92 12.41
C ARG A 60 10.56 12.48 13.60
N LYS A 61 9.31 12.96 13.64
CA LYS A 61 8.32 12.59 14.65
C LYS A 61 7.57 11.28 14.32
N ALA A 62 7.81 10.64 13.18
CA ALA A 62 7.22 9.36 12.80
C ALA A 62 8.07 8.17 13.25
N ASP A 63 8.56 8.23 14.48
CA ASP A 63 9.43 7.25 15.14
C ASP A 63 8.77 5.89 15.47
N LYS A 64 7.49 5.72 15.12
CA LYS A 64 6.70 4.53 15.42
C LYS A 64 6.05 4.00 14.14
N PRO A 65 6.07 2.68 13.91
CA PRO A 65 5.56 2.08 12.67
C PRO A 65 4.06 2.30 12.46
N TRP A 66 3.27 2.49 13.54
CA TRP A 66 1.84 2.82 13.42
C TRP A 66 1.59 4.16 12.71
N LYS A 67 2.53 5.10 12.77
CA LYS A 67 2.42 6.39 12.07
C LYS A 67 2.60 6.20 10.56
N ALA A 68 3.47 5.27 10.16
CA ALA A 68 3.60 4.83 8.78
C ALA A 68 2.35 4.08 8.31
N ALA A 69 1.76 3.24 9.16
CA ALA A 69 0.48 2.58 8.87
C ALA A 69 -0.65 3.60 8.65
N LEU A 70 -0.78 4.62 9.51
CA LEU A 70 -1.79 5.67 9.34
C LEU A 70 -1.57 6.46 8.04
N ALA A 71 -0.33 6.81 7.72
CA ALA A 71 0.01 7.45 6.46
C ALA A 71 -0.32 6.54 5.26
N GLY A 72 -0.06 5.25 5.37
CA GLY A 72 -0.38 4.24 4.36
C GLY A 72 -1.88 4.06 4.16
N LEU A 73 -2.66 4.07 5.24
CA LEU A 73 -4.12 4.02 5.18
C LEU A 73 -4.69 5.23 4.43
N ILE A 74 -4.21 6.44 4.75
CA ILE A 74 -4.61 7.66 4.05
C ILE A 74 -4.20 7.60 2.57
N ALA A 75 -2.98 7.15 2.28
CA ALA A 75 -2.51 7.01 0.91
C ALA A 75 -3.34 5.98 0.12
N SER A 76 -3.66 4.83 0.72
CA SER A 76 -4.50 3.80 0.12
C SER A 76 -5.93 4.31 -0.15
N LEU A 77 -6.53 5.01 0.83
CA LEU A 77 -7.82 5.67 0.64
C LEU A 77 -7.82 6.65 -0.53
N ILE A 78 -6.75 7.44 -0.69
CA ILE A 78 -6.62 8.38 -1.82
C ILE A 78 -6.52 7.61 -3.14
N ILE A 79 -5.74 6.53 -3.20
CA ILE A 79 -5.60 5.69 -4.39
C ILE A 79 -6.97 5.13 -4.82
N GLU A 80 -7.73 4.60 -3.88
CA GLU A 80 -9.05 4.00 -4.07
C GLU A 80 -10.09 5.04 -4.51
N ILE A 81 -10.09 6.23 -3.89
CA ILE A 81 -10.96 7.34 -4.30
C ILE A 81 -10.63 7.77 -5.73
N ILE A 82 -9.34 7.85 -6.10
CA ILE A 82 -8.92 8.19 -7.46
C ILE A 82 -9.36 7.10 -8.45
N GLN A 83 -9.20 5.82 -8.12
CA GLN A 83 -9.65 4.70 -8.96
C GLN A 83 -11.16 4.71 -9.17
N LEU A 84 -11.93 4.97 -8.10
CA LEU A 84 -13.38 5.11 -8.15
C LEU A 84 -13.80 6.32 -9.00
N ALA A 85 -13.19 7.50 -8.76
CA ALA A 85 -13.50 8.73 -9.48
C ALA A 85 -13.12 8.67 -10.97
N THR A 86 -12.09 7.89 -11.32
CA THR A 86 -11.69 7.67 -12.72
C THR A 86 -12.41 6.50 -13.39
N THR A 87 -13.34 5.83 -12.68
CA THR A 87 -14.09 4.66 -13.16
C THR A 87 -13.16 3.52 -13.61
N ARG A 88 -11.96 3.42 -13.00
CA ARG A 88 -10.92 2.46 -13.39
C ARG A 88 -10.90 1.19 -12.55
N GLY A 89 -11.66 1.16 -11.46
CA GLY A 89 -11.66 0.05 -10.53
C GLY A 89 -12.89 0.00 -9.64
N PHE A 90 -12.97 -1.08 -8.88
CA PHE A 90 -13.88 -1.26 -7.78
C PHE A 90 -13.28 -0.62 -6.53
N PHE A 91 -14.10 -0.21 -5.58
CA PHE A 91 -13.60 0.19 -4.27
C PHE A 91 -13.39 -1.08 -3.45
N GLU A 92 -12.14 -1.41 -3.12
CA GLU A 92 -11.76 -2.68 -2.52
C GLU A 92 -11.21 -2.46 -1.10
N ILE A 93 -12.02 -2.81 -0.09
CA ILE A 93 -11.62 -2.66 1.33
C ILE A 93 -10.37 -3.50 1.64
N ASP A 94 -10.23 -4.65 0.99
CA ASP A 94 -9.08 -5.53 1.15
C ASP A 94 -7.78 -4.85 0.69
N ASP A 95 -7.83 -4.04 -0.36
CA ASP A 95 -6.69 -3.27 -0.84
C ASP A 95 -6.27 -2.19 0.16
N LEU A 96 -7.21 -1.56 0.86
CA LEU A 96 -6.89 -0.67 1.99
C LEU A 96 -6.11 -1.42 3.07
N LEU A 97 -6.54 -2.63 3.42
CA LEU A 97 -5.91 -3.44 4.46
C LEU A 97 -4.51 -3.89 4.07
N HIS A 98 -4.34 -4.44 2.86
CA HIS A 98 -3.06 -4.91 2.34
C HIS A 98 -2.06 -3.76 2.18
N ASN A 99 -2.46 -2.66 1.58
CA ASN A 99 -1.61 -1.46 1.46
C ASN A 99 -1.23 -0.89 2.83
N THR A 100 -2.16 -0.85 3.79
CA THR A 100 -1.87 -0.39 5.17
C THR A 100 -0.87 -1.32 5.87
N LEU A 101 -1.01 -2.63 5.69
CA LEU A 101 -0.06 -3.63 6.20
C LEU A 101 1.33 -3.43 5.57
N GLY A 102 1.39 -3.20 4.26
CA GLY A 102 2.61 -2.84 3.55
C GLY A 102 3.32 -1.63 4.17
N ALA A 103 2.58 -0.55 4.36
CA ALA A 103 3.11 0.66 4.98
C ALA A 103 3.57 0.44 6.43
N PHE A 104 2.87 -0.41 7.20
CA PHE A 104 3.30 -0.80 8.54
C PHE A 104 4.63 -1.56 8.52
N LEU A 105 4.76 -2.57 7.65
CA LEU A 105 5.99 -3.37 7.50
C LEU A 105 7.17 -2.51 7.03
N GLY A 106 6.94 -1.64 6.04
CA GLY A 106 7.92 -0.64 5.63
C GLY A 106 8.31 0.26 6.79
N GLY A 107 7.33 0.74 7.56
CA GLY A 107 7.54 1.59 8.74
C GLY A 107 8.40 0.94 9.81
N ILE A 108 8.29 -0.38 10.03
CA ILE A 108 9.17 -1.10 10.96
C ILE A 108 10.62 -0.97 10.49
N LEU A 109 10.90 -1.30 9.24
CA LEU A 109 12.23 -1.23 8.65
C LEU A 109 12.79 0.20 8.66
N GLY A 110 11.95 1.18 8.31
CA GLY A 110 12.32 2.59 8.32
C GLY A 110 12.59 3.12 9.73
N CYS A 111 11.82 2.72 10.73
CA CYS A 111 12.04 3.11 12.13
C CYS A 111 13.37 2.56 12.64
N LEU A 112 13.68 1.28 12.34
CA LEU A 112 14.97 0.66 12.72
C LEU A 112 16.15 1.42 12.11
N LEU A 113 16.06 1.77 10.82
CA LEU A 113 17.10 2.55 10.16
C LEU A 113 17.20 3.97 10.73
N ALA A 114 16.07 4.64 10.96
CA ALA A 114 16.05 5.98 11.54
C ALA A 114 16.71 6.00 12.92
N GLN A 115 16.41 5.01 13.76
CA GLN A 115 17.04 4.87 15.09
C GLN A 115 18.56 4.70 14.96
N TRP A 116 19.04 3.89 14.02
CA TRP A 116 20.48 3.74 13.78
C TRP A 116 21.14 5.04 13.32
N ILE A 117 20.51 5.77 12.38
CA ILE A 117 21.01 7.06 11.87
C ILE A 117 21.04 8.14 12.97
N TYR A 118 19.98 8.22 13.78
CA TYR A 118 19.84 9.27 14.79
C TYR A 118 20.51 8.94 16.14
N SER A 119 20.93 7.69 16.35
CA SER A 119 21.65 7.27 17.56
C SER A 119 22.95 8.07 17.73
N PRO A 120 23.21 8.66 18.90
CA PRO A 120 24.40 9.50 19.13
C PRO A 120 25.73 8.73 19.03
N ASP A 121 25.71 7.41 19.13
CA ASP A 121 26.89 6.55 19.09
C ASP A 121 27.52 6.43 17.68
N SER A 122 26.70 6.50 16.62
CA SER A 122 27.19 6.50 15.22
C SER A 122 27.92 7.78 14.82
N ARG A 123 27.75 8.87 15.60
CA ARG A 123 28.45 10.15 15.39
C ARG A 123 29.82 10.24 16.06
N ARG A 124 30.19 9.28 16.92
CA ARG A 124 31.50 9.24 17.60
C ARG A 124 32.58 8.47 16.85
N GLN A 125 32.24 7.79 15.75
CA GLN A 125 33.17 6.98 14.95
C GLN A 125 33.58 7.63 13.61
N LYS A 126 33.31 8.92 13.40
CA LYS A 126 33.83 9.73 12.29
C LYS A 126 34.67 10.87 12.84
#